data_AF-A0A8T6W8L7-F1
#
_entry.id   AF-A0A8T6W8L7-F1
#
_cell.length_a   1.000
_cell.length_b   1.000
_cell.length_c   1.000
_cell.angle_alpha   90.00
_cell.angle_beta   90.00
_cell.angle_gamma   90.00
#
_symmetry.space_group_name_H-M   'P 1'
#
loop_
_entity.id
_entity.type
_entity.pdbx_description
1 polymer ?
#
loop_
_entity_poly.entity_id
_entity_poly.type
_entity_poly.pdbx_seq_one_letter_code
_entity_poly.pdbx_strand_id
1 'polypeptide(L)'
;RILEGIVDFSKQFKGEIITETMILNGIEYGNEFEEISYFIDQFRNLDKAYIAVPTRPPAESWVRPAKEDMINHAFQVFSEKLGPDKVECLIGYEGNAFASTGKAEEDLLSITAVHPMRKEAVAKLLKKTKADWRVVERLLEEEKLIELGYEGNIYYMRSLPSRRKI
;
A
#
# COMPACT_ATOMS: atom_id res chain seq x y z
N ARG A 1 -7.13 22.73 -11.73
CA ARG A 1 -5.70 22.35 -11.64
C ARG A 1 -5.49 21.69 -10.28
N ILE A 2 -5.07 20.42 -10.24
CA ILE A 2 -4.93 19.66 -8.98
C ILE A 2 -3.59 19.99 -8.30
N LEU A 3 -2.49 19.97 -9.06
CA LEU A 3 -1.13 20.21 -8.53
C LEU A 3 -0.98 21.59 -7.85
N GLU A 4 -1.53 22.64 -8.46
CA GLU A 4 -1.54 23.98 -7.86
C GLU A 4 -2.31 24.02 -6.54
N GLY A 5 -3.45 23.31 -6.47
CA GLY A 5 -4.23 23.22 -5.24
C GLY A 5 -3.45 22.53 -4.11
N ILE A 6 -2.68 21.48 -4.43
CA ILE A 6 -1.82 20.80 -3.45
C ILE A 6 -0.72 21.74 -2.94
N VAL A 7 -0.08 22.48 -3.86
CA VAL A 7 0.95 23.47 -3.49
C VAL A 7 0.35 24.57 -2.61
N ASP A 8 -0.81 25.11 -2.95
CA ASP A 8 -1.46 26.16 -2.15
C ASP A 8 -1.93 25.66 -0.78
N PHE A 9 -2.43 24.42 -0.71
CA PHE A 9 -2.71 23.75 0.55
C PHE A 9 -1.45 23.62 1.40
N SER A 10 -0.32 23.21 0.81
CA SER A 10 0.95 23.02 1.52
C SER A 10 1.47 24.29 2.19
N LYS A 11 1.14 25.47 1.64
CA LYS A 11 1.54 26.78 2.19
C LYS A 11 0.72 27.17 3.42
N GLN A 12 -0.52 26.69 3.51
CA GLN A 12 -1.48 27.04 4.57
C GLN A 12 -1.53 25.99 5.69
N PHE A 13 -1.30 24.73 5.33
CA PHE A 13 -1.32 23.62 6.26
C PHE A 13 -0.12 23.67 7.20
N LYS A 14 -0.38 23.61 8.51
CA LYS A 14 0.65 23.73 9.56
C LYS A 14 1.18 22.40 10.07
N GLY A 15 0.57 21.29 9.67
CA GLY A 15 1.04 19.95 10.02
C GLY A 15 2.13 19.45 9.07
N GLU A 16 2.52 18.20 9.28
CA GLU A 16 3.46 17.48 8.44
C GLU A 16 2.81 17.06 7.13
N ILE A 17 3.54 17.23 6.04
CA ILE A 17 3.14 16.75 4.71
C ILE A 17 4.00 15.54 4.40
N ILE A 18 3.32 14.44 4.12
CA ILE A 18 3.94 13.20 3.68
C ILE A 18 3.50 12.94 2.25
N THR A 19 4.43 12.54 1.39
CA THR A 19 4.14 12.07 0.04
C THR A 19 4.52 10.60 -0.09
N GLU A 20 3.84 9.89 -0.98
CA GLU A 20 4.16 8.51 -1.33
C GLU A 20 4.12 8.37 -2.85
N THR A 21 5.21 7.86 -3.43
CA THR A 21 5.32 7.59 -4.87
C THR A 21 5.53 6.09 -5.05
N MET A 22 4.51 5.42 -5.61
CA MET A 22 4.56 3.98 -5.86
C MET A 22 5.19 3.69 -7.22
N ILE A 23 6.28 2.91 -7.23
CA ILE A 23 7.03 2.54 -8.42
C ILE A 23 6.68 1.09 -8.81
N LEU A 24 6.42 0.88 -10.10
CA LEU A 24 6.00 -0.39 -10.67
C LEU A 24 7.06 -0.93 -11.63
N ASN A 25 7.20 -2.25 -11.66
CA ASN A 25 8.04 -2.89 -12.67
C ASN A 25 7.38 -2.85 -14.06
N GLY A 26 8.20 -2.76 -15.11
CA GLY A 26 7.74 -2.74 -16.49
C GLY A 26 7.19 -1.39 -16.97
N ILE A 27 7.35 -0.32 -16.18
CA ILE A 27 7.02 1.05 -16.57
C ILE A 27 8.32 1.79 -16.90
N GLU A 28 8.31 2.53 -18.02
CA GLU A 28 9.40 3.44 -18.40
C GLU A 28 9.11 4.82 -17.80
N TYR A 29 9.94 5.22 -16.82
CA TYR A 29 9.74 6.47 -16.09
C TYR A 29 10.44 7.68 -16.71
N GLY A 30 11.41 7.50 -17.62
CA GLY A 30 12.14 8.63 -18.20
C GLY A 30 12.71 9.57 -17.13
N ASN A 31 12.28 10.84 -17.15
CA ASN A 31 12.63 11.90 -16.21
C ASN A 31 11.55 12.19 -15.14
N GLU A 32 10.58 11.29 -14.96
CA GLU A 32 9.46 11.47 -14.02
C GLU A 32 9.93 11.63 -12.58
N PHE A 33 11.02 10.96 -12.17
CA PHE A 33 11.52 11.09 -10.79
C PHE A 33 12.03 12.51 -10.51
N GLU A 34 12.68 13.14 -11.47
CA GLU A 34 13.12 14.53 -11.42
C GLU A 34 11.93 15.47 -11.38
N GLU A 35 10.92 15.26 -12.23
CA GLU A 35 9.71 16.09 -12.26
C GLU A 35 8.90 15.98 -10.96
N ILE A 36 8.73 14.78 -10.43
CA ILE A 36 8.05 14.54 -9.16
C ILE A 36 8.83 15.17 -8.01
N SER A 37 10.16 14.99 -7.94
CA SER A 37 10.97 15.60 -6.88
C SER A 37 10.95 17.13 -6.95
N TYR A 38 10.97 17.73 -8.15
CA TYR A 38 10.82 19.17 -8.34
C TYR A 38 9.44 19.68 -7.90
N PHE A 39 8.38 18.89 -8.14
CA PHE A 39 7.05 19.22 -7.66
C PHE A 39 6.96 19.19 -6.13
N ILE A 40 7.48 18.12 -5.51
CA ILE A 40 7.44 17.92 -4.05
C ILE A 40 8.27 18.98 -3.30
N ASP A 41 9.38 19.45 -3.89
CA ASP A 41 10.23 20.52 -3.33
C ASP A 41 9.48 21.85 -3.09
N GLN A 42 8.33 22.04 -3.73
CA GLN A 42 7.49 23.23 -3.53
C GLN A 42 6.69 23.20 -2.22
N PHE A 43 6.71 22.09 -1.47
CA PHE A 43 5.89 21.92 -0.26
C PHE A 43 6.61 22.47 0.98
N ARG A 44 6.02 23.49 1.61
CA ARG A 44 6.65 24.23 2.73
C ARG A 44 6.97 23.36 3.95
N ASN A 45 6.12 22.37 4.26
CA ASN A 45 6.21 21.52 5.45
C ASN A 45 6.34 20.03 5.09
N LEU A 46 7.11 19.72 4.05
CA LEU A 46 7.42 18.32 3.71
C LEU A 46 8.24 17.69 4.83
N ASP A 47 7.67 16.66 5.44
CA ASP A 47 8.32 15.82 6.45
C ASP A 47 9.02 14.63 5.79
N LYS A 48 8.25 13.82 5.06
CA LYS A 48 8.77 12.63 4.34
C LYS A 48 8.22 12.51 2.92
N ALA A 49 9.08 12.03 2.03
CA ALA A 49 8.74 11.56 0.70
C ALA A 49 9.09 10.07 0.59
N TYR A 50 8.06 9.23 0.64
CA TYR A 50 8.19 7.79 0.57
C TYR A 50 8.27 7.31 -0.87
N ILE A 51 9.22 6.42 -1.12
CA ILE A 51 9.29 5.60 -2.33
C ILE A 51 8.70 4.25 -1.98
N ALA A 52 7.58 3.92 -2.59
CA ALA A 52 6.82 2.71 -2.29
C ALA A 52 6.80 1.74 -3.47
N VAL A 53 6.47 0.49 -3.17
CA VAL A 53 6.10 -0.51 -4.18
C VAL A 53 4.84 -1.24 -3.70
N PRO A 54 4.11 -1.94 -4.57
CA PRO A 54 3.06 -2.86 -4.14
C PRO A 54 3.62 -3.90 -3.15
N THR A 55 3.17 -3.86 -1.89
CA THR A 55 3.56 -4.83 -0.85
C THR A 55 2.45 -5.85 -0.54
N ARG A 56 1.30 -5.70 -1.21
CA ARG A 56 0.11 -6.55 -1.13
C ARG A 56 -0.36 -6.93 -2.55
N PRO A 57 -1.12 -8.03 -2.71
CA PRO A 57 -1.65 -8.44 -4.01
C PRO A 57 -2.42 -7.32 -4.73
N PRO A 58 -1.90 -6.80 -5.87
CA PRO A 58 -2.57 -5.73 -6.60
C PRO A 58 -3.86 -6.21 -7.26
N ALA A 59 -4.69 -5.27 -7.73
CA ALA A 59 -5.91 -5.59 -8.47
C ALA A 59 -5.61 -6.15 -9.86
N GLU A 60 -4.63 -5.57 -10.52
CA GLU A 60 -4.22 -5.96 -11.86
C GLU A 60 -3.07 -6.97 -11.81
N SER A 61 -3.21 -8.07 -12.56
CA SER A 61 -2.28 -9.20 -12.50
C SER A 61 -0.89 -8.89 -13.06
N TRP A 62 -0.77 -7.88 -13.92
CA TRP A 62 0.50 -7.43 -14.50
C TRP A 62 1.29 -6.52 -13.54
N VAL A 63 0.62 -5.93 -12.55
CA VAL A 63 1.28 -5.03 -11.59
C VAL A 63 2.23 -5.82 -10.72
N ARG A 64 3.48 -5.37 -10.66
CA ARG A 64 4.57 -5.99 -9.91
C ARG A 64 5.43 -4.90 -9.25
N PRO A 65 6.03 -5.20 -8.09
CA PRO A 65 6.95 -4.26 -7.45
C PRO A 65 8.14 -3.98 -8.35
N ALA A 66 8.57 -2.71 -8.39
CA ALA A 66 9.76 -2.29 -9.11
C ALA A 66 11.01 -3.05 -8.63
N LYS A 67 12.01 -3.14 -9.51
CA LYS A 67 13.30 -3.74 -9.19
C LYS A 67 14.13 -2.81 -8.30
N GLU A 68 15.07 -3.40 -7.56
CA GLU A 68 15.93 -2.70 -6.59
C GLU A 68 16.74 -1.56 -7.22
N ASP A 69 17.25 -1.74 -8.44
CA ASP A 69 17.99 -0.72 -9.19
C ASP A 69 17.14 0.52 -9.48
N MET A 70 15.89 0.33 -9.88
CA MET A 70 14.93 1.41 -10.13
C MET A 70 14.51 2.11 -8.84
N ILE A 71 14.26 1.36 -7.76
CA ILE A 71 13.95 1.94 -6.44
C ILE A 71 15.13 2.79 -5.96
N ASN A 72 16.36 2.28 -6.07
CA ASN A 72 17.56 3.01 -5.69
C ASN A 72 17.75 4.26 -6.55
N HIS A 73 17.50 4.18 -7.87
CA HIS A 73 17.58 5.35 -8.75
C HIS A 73 16.62 6.47 -8.29
N ALA A 74 15.34 6.14 -8.07
CA ALA A 74 14.38 7.10 -7.55
C ALA A 74 14.81 7.67 -6.19
N PHE A 75 15.35 6.82 -5.31
CA PHE A 75 15.84 7.24 -3.99
C PHE A 75 16.97 8.27 -4.09
N GLN A 76 17.94 8.05 -4.98
CA GLN A 76 19.03 8.99 -5.19
C GLN A 76 18.52 10.33 -5.74
N VAL A 77 17.69 10.31 -6.78
CA VAL A 77 17.12 11.52 -7.39
C VAL A 77 16.31 12.34 -6.36
N PHE A 78 15.44 11.68 -5.59
CA PHE A 78 14.66 12.34 -4.56
C PHE A 78 15.55 12.89 -3.45
N SER A 79 16.56 12.13 -3.01
CA SER A 79 17.46 12.53 -1.92
C SER A 79 18.33 13.72 -2.31
N GLU A 80 18.80 13.77 -3.56
CA GLU A 80 19.57 14.89 -4.10
C GLU A 80 18.72 16.18 -4.09
N LYS A 81 17.44 16.07 -4.46
CA LYS A 81 16.55 17.23 -4.59
C LYS A 81 15.94 17.68 -3.26
N LEU A 82 15.47 16.74 -2.43
CA LEU A 82 14.67 17.00 -1.22
C LEU A 82 15.49 16.97 0.07
N GLY A 83 16.69 16.39 0.02
CA GLY A 83 17.55 16.09 1.17
C GLY A 83 17.37 14.64 1.64
N PRO A 84 18.46 13.93 1.98
CA PRO A 84 18.43 12.50 2.30
C PRO A 84 17.60 12.17 3.54
N ASP A 85 17.54 13.09 4.52
CA ASP A 85 16.76 12.90 5.73
C ASP A 85 15.24 12.89 5.50
N LYS A 86 14.78 13.38 4.34
CA LYS A 86 13.35 13.44 3.98
C LYS A 86 12.89 12.28 3.12
N VAL A 87 13.78 11.41 2.65
CA VAL A 87 13.44 10.34 1.70
C VAL A 87 13.56 8.98 2.38
N GLU A 88 12.56 8.12 2.20
CA GLU A 88 12.53 6.80 2.82
C GLU A 88 11.84 5.77 1.94
N CYS A 89 12.28 4.51 1.99
CA CYS A 89 11.67 3.42 1.23
C CYS A 89 10.56 2.72 2.04
N LEU A 90 9.33 2.75 1.53
CA LEU A 90 8.18 2.00 2.04
C LEU A 90 7.96 0.75 1.16
N ILE A 91 8.91 -0.17 1.21
CA ILE A 91 8.93 -1.40 0.39
C ILE A 91 8.73 -2.69 1.19
N GLY A 92 8.69 -2.57 2.52
CA GLY A 92 8.45 -3.68 3.44
C GLY A 92 6.96 -3.90 3.71
N TYR A 93 6.63 -5.07 4.26
CA TYR A 93 5.26 -5.34 4.70
C TYR A 93 4.84 -4.41 5.85
N GLU A 94 3.77 -3.65 5.64
CA GLU A 94 3.19 -2.68 6.60
C GLU A 94 2.75 -3.29 7.96
N GLY A 95 2.71 -4.62 8.04
CA GLY A 95 2.41 -5.33 9.27
C GLY A 95 0.94 -5.75 9.42
N ASN A 96 0.61 -6.20 10.63
CA ASN A 96 -0.62 -6.94 10.95
C ASN A 96 -1.57 -6.16 11.87
N ALA A 97 -1.39 -4.84 11.98
CA ALA A 97 -2.15 -4.00 12.91
C ALA A 97 -3.50 -3.61 12.30
N PHE A 98 -4.48 -4.49 12.45
CA PHE A 98 -5.87 -4.19 12.08
C PHE A 98 -6.70 -3.86 13.33
N ALA A 99 -7.51 -2.80 13.21
CA ALA A 99 -8.56 -2.48 14.17
C ALA A 99 -9.65 -3.56 14.11
N SER A 100 -10.36 -3.75 15.23
CA SER A 100 -11.43 -4.74 15.33
C SER A 100 -12.62 -4.15 16.06
N THR A 101 -13.81 -4.47 15.58
CA THR A 101 -15.09 -4.15 16.23
C THR A 101 -15.51 -5.22 17.23
N GLY A 102 -14.74 -6.31 17.35
CA GLY A 102 -15.06 -7.49 18.16
C GLY A 102 -15.81 -8.57 17.38
N LYS A 103 -16.23 -8.30 16.14
CA LYS A 103 -16.95 -9.24 15.28
C LYS A 103 -16.08 -9.72 14.13
N ALA A 104 -15.52 -10.92 14.28
CA ALA A 104 -14.53 -11.48 13.36
C ALA A 104 -14.96 -11.47 11.88
N GLU A 105 -16.16 -11.95 11.57
CA GLU A 105 -16.65 -12.05 10.19
C GLU A 105 -16.85 -10.66 9.55
N GLU A 106 -17.51 -9.74 10.26
CA GLU A 106 -17.74 -8.37 9.78
C GLU A 106 -16.42 -7.62 9.58
N ASP A 107 -15.49 -7.76 10.53
CA ASP A 107 -14.15 -7.16 10.46
C ASP A 107 -13.38 -7.72 9.25
N LEU A 108 -13.35 -9.05 9.09
CA LEU A 108 -12.68 -9.70 7.97
C LEU A 108 -13.22 -9.20 6.64
N LEU A 109 -14.54 -9.26 6.43
CA LEU A 109 -15.15 -8.86 5.15
C LEU A 109 -15.03 -7.35 4.88
N SER A 110 -15.00 -6.52 5.91
CA SER A 110 -14.84 -5.07 5.75
C SER A 110 -13.40 -4.70 5.39
N ILE A 111 -12.43 -5.26 6.11
CA ILE A 111 -11.01 -5.00 5.84
C ILE A 111 -10.62 -5.58 4.48
N THR A 112 -10.97 -6.85 4.23
CA THR A 112 -10.58 -7.57 3.01
C THR A 112 -11.29 -7.08 1.75
N ALA A 113 -12.30 -6.21 1.86
CA ALA A 113 -12.92 -5.55 0.72
C ALA A 113 -11.97 -4.57 0.01
N VAL A 114 -11.04 -3.98 0.76
CA VAL A 114 -10.10 -2.95 0.26
C VAL A 114 -8.64 -3.31 0.53
N HIS A 115 -8.35 -4.21 1.46
CA HIS A 115 -7.00 -4.62 1.83
C HIS A 115 -6.87 -6.14 1.95
N PRO A 116 -6.17 -6.82 1.02
CA PRO A 116 -5.80 -8.22 1.20
C PRO A 116 -5.03 -8.40 2.51
N MET A 117 -5.47 -9.35 3.34
CA MET A 117 -4.86 -9.64 4.64
C MET A 117 -3.97 -10.87 4.54
N ARG A 118 -2.71 -10.78 4.99
CA ARG A 118 -1.86 -11.98 5.10
C ARG A 118 -2.47 -12.98 6.09
N LYS A 119 -2.20 -14.26 5.91
CA LYS A 119 -2.67 -15.33 6.82
C LYS A 119 -2.35 -15.04 8.29
N GLU A 120 -1.18 -14.49 8.58
CA GLU A 120 -0.76 -14.13 9.94
C GLU A 120 -1.58 -12.97 10.51
N ALA A 121 -1.99 -12.02 9.67
CA ALA A 121 -2.86 -10.91 10.06
C ALA A 121 -4.27 -11.41 10.40
N VAL A 122 -4.81 -12.32 9.58
CA VAL A 122 -6.10 -12.96 9.83
C VAL A 122 -6.05 -13.73 11.15
N ALA A 123 -5.01 -14.53 11.38
CA ALA A 123 -4.85 -15.28 12.62
C ALA A 123 -4.81 -14.36 13.86
N LYS A 124 -4.11 -13.21 13.76
CA LYS A 124 -4.09 -12.20 14.82
C LYS A 124 -5.46 -11.56 15.05
N LEU A 125 -6.21 -11.23 14.00
CA LEU A 125 -7.56 -10.68 14.12
C LEU A 125 -8.53 -11.67 14.78
N LEU A 126 -8.48 -12.94 14.38
CA LEU A 126 -9.29 -14.00 15.00
C LEU A 126 -8.95 -14.18 16.48
N LYS A 127 -7.65 -14.16 16.83
CA LYS A 127 -7.22 -14.22 18.23
C LYS A 127 -7.75 -13.03 19.06
N LYS A 128 -7.74 -11.82 18.50
CA LYS A 128 -8.29 -10.62 19.17
C LYS A 128 -9.79 -10.72 19.42
N THR A 129 -10.52 -11.30 18.47
CA THR A 129 -11.99 -11.47 18.53
C THR A 129 -12.43 -12.77 19.20
N LYS A 130 -11.48 -13.61 19.66
CA LYS A 130 -11.71 -14.96 20.21
C LYS A 130 -12.52 -15.86 19.25
N ALA A 131 -12.35 -15.64 17.95
CA ALA A 131 -12.98 -16.44 16.91
C ALA A 131 -12.05 -17.58 16.45
N ASP A 132 -12.67 -18.65 15.94
CA ASP A 132 -11.98 -19.81 15.41
C ASP A 132 -11.69 -19.65 13.90
N TRP A 133 -10.67 -20.35 13.39
CA TRP A 133 -10.32 -20.35 11.97
C TRP A 133 -11.45 -20.85 11.06
N ARG A 134 -12.39 -21.65 11.60
CA ARG A 134 -13.64 -22.05 10.93
C ARG A 134 -14.44 -20.90 10.33
N VAL A 135 -14.30 -19.67 10.85
CA VAL A 135 -14.90 -18.48 10.23
C VAL A 135 -14.32 -18.25 8.84
N VAL A 136 -13.01 -18.36 8.67
CA VAL A 136 -12.33 -18.18 7.38
C VAL A 136 -12.70 -19.31 6.43
N GLU A 137 -12.68 -20.56 6.91
CA GLU A 137 -13.07 -21.74 6.11
C GLU A 137 -14.49 -21.60 5.55
N ARG A 138 -15.47 -21.27 6.41
CA ARG A 138 -16.84 -21.01 5.99
C ARG A 138 -16.93 -19.88 4.96
N LEU A 139 -16.19 -18.78 5.15
CA LEU A 139 -16.23 -17.66 4.21
C LEU A 139 -15.59 -17.99 2.85
N LEU A 140 -14.64 -18.91 2.80
CA LEU A 140 -14.09 -19.44 1.54
C LEU A 140 -15.09 -20.37 0.85
N GLU A 141 -15.74 -21.27 1.61
CA GLU A 141 -16.81 -22.15 1.10
C GLU A 141 -18.01 -21.37 0.55
N GLU A 142 -18.36 -20.27 1.20
CA GLU A 142 -19.44 -19.35 0.78
C GLU A 142 -19.01 -18.40 -0.35
N GLU A 143 -17.79 -18.52 -0.88
CA GLU A 143 -17.20 -17.61 -1.90
C GLU A 143 -17.24 -16.13 -1.51
N LYS A 144 -17.27 -15.82 -0.21
CA LYS A 144 -17.18 -14.46 0.31
C LYS A 144 -15.74 -14.00 0.44
N LEU A 145 -14.82 -14.93 0.67
CA LEU A 145 -13.38 -14.73 0.60
C LEU A 145 -12.75 -15.54 -0.54
N ILE A 146 -11.59 -15.09 -0.99
CA ILE A 146 -10.67 -15.82 -1.86
C ILE A 146 -9.29 -15.89 -1.22
N GLU A 147 -8.56 -16.95 -1.51
CA GLU A 147 -7.16 -17.12 -1.14
C GLU A 147 -6.26 -16.74 -2.32
N LEU A 148 -5.19 -15.99 -2.06
CA LEU A 148 -4.25 -15.49 -3.06
C LEU A 148 -2.81 -15.77 -2.62
N GLY A 149 -1.98 -16.26 -3.53
CA GLY A 149 -0.52 -16.32 -3.36
C GLY A 149 0.14 -15.06 -3.91
N TYR A 150 0.99 -14.41 -3.13
CA TYR A 150 1.75 -13.23 -3.57
C TYR A 150 3.08 -13.10 -2.81
N GLU A 151 4.19 -12.96 -3.54
CA GLU A 151 5.55 -12.85 -2.97
C GLU A 151 5.83 -13.93 -1.90
N GLY A 152 5.46 -15.19 -2.19
CA GLY A 152 5.64 -16.33 -1.28
C GLY A 152 4.72 -16.36 -0.05
N ASN A 153 3.77 -15.43 0.06
CA ASN A 153 2.84 -15.33 1.19
C ASN A 153 1.40 -15.63 0.76
N ILE A 154 0.59 -16.14 1.70
CA ILE A 154 -0.85 -16.36 1.52
C ILE A 154 -1.63 -15.14 2.02
N TYR A 155 -2.56 -14.67 1.20
CA TYR A 155 -3.47 -13.59 1.52
C TYR A 155 -4.93 -14.02 1.38
N TYR A 156 -5.78 -13.42 2.19
CA TYR A 156 -7.23 -13.50 2.10
C TYR A 156 -7.80 -12.17 1.66
N MET A 157 -8.70 -12.20 0.68
CA MET A 157 -9.37 -11.01 0.16
C MET A 157 -10.87 -11.29 0.01
N ARG A 158 -11.72 -10.27 0.11
CA ARG A 158 -13.13 -10.41 -0.23
C ARG A 158 -13.30 -10.71 -1.71
N SER A 159 -14.15 -11.68 -2.04
CA SER A 159 -14.54 -11.93 -3.42
C SER A 159 -15.28 -10.71 -3.98
N LEU A 160 -14.70 -10.05 -4.97
CA LEU A 160 -15.31 -8.97 -5.73
C LEU A 160 -15.48 -9.38 -7.21
N PRO A 161 -16.54 -8.94 -7.91
CA PRO A 161 -16.77 -9.32 -9.31
C PRO A 161 -15.59 -9.03 -10.25
N SER A 162 -14.82 -7.96 -9.99
CA SER A 162 -13.64 -7.59 -10.76
C SER A 162 -12.48 -8.59 -10.66
N ARG A 163 -12.43 -9.41 -9.61
CA ARG A 163 -11.35 -10.38 -9.36
C ARG A 163 -11.72 -11.85 -9.55
N ARG A 164 -13.00 -12.16 -9.82
CA ARG A 164 -13.47 -13.52 -10.17
C ARG A 164 -12.98 -14.00 -11.55
N LYS A 165 -12.30 -13.15 -12.31
CA LYS A 165 -11.80 -13.43 -13.68
C LYS A 165 -10.30 -13.75 -13.73
N ILE A 166 -9.63 -13.93 -12.59
CA ILE A 166 -8.24 -14.37 -12.52
C ILE A 166 -8.21 -15.89 -12.40
#